data_AF-D7BCQ4-F1
#
_entry.id   AF-D7BCQ4-F1
#
_cell.length_a   1.000
_cell.length_b   1.000
_cell.length_c   1.000
_cell.angle_alpha   90.00
_cell.angle_beta   90.00
_cell.angle_gamma   90.00
#
_symmetry.space_group_name_H-M   'P 1'
#
loop_
_entity.id
_entity.type
_entity.pdbx_description
1 polymer ?
#
loop_
_entity_poly.entity_id
_entity_poly.type
_entity_poly.pdbx_seq_one_letter_code
_entity_poly.pdbx_strand_id
1 'polypeptide(L)'
;MLGRRALSHPLALLLLLGLSLGPLVPLAPWGVAFAEDHTNKNGDKGDNKGKGDKGDKGDKGDKGGKDDSGGNDKDNNANRGGGNPQGSNNQERRSYYAQVTVNDGKQVYTGSTRLLSDSPWLRLVAPGMWLEASGRWEGNVFRADEVRIVSPKAWAFYRGPVTPLLRWQNSISPLAPYQYAEIWLQDDPNDRLLALRASPETNNQIRLVAYFDGKTLAALPPGLVPVPTGFKPGWLEMLGEWNGQTIAWYSLKPFP
;
A
#
# COMPACT_ATOMS: atom_id res chain seq x y z
N MET A 1 78.33 -14.04 49.09
CA MET A 1 78.77 -14.81 47.89
C MET A 1 77.97 -16.10 47.84
N LEU A 2 77.09 -16.24 46.83
CA LEU A 2 76.18 -17.36 46.48
C LEU A 2 74.90 -16.65 45.94
N GLY A 3 74.40 -16.81 44.72
CA GLY A 3 74.78 -17.57 43.53
C GLY A 3 73.84 -17.20 42.37
N ARG A 4 74.40 -17.21 41.14
CA ARG A 4 73.88 -17.68 39.83
C ARG A 4 72.35 -17.56 39.55
N ARG A 5 71.94 -16.79 38.52
CA ARG A 5 71.58 -17.21 37.12
C ARG A 5 70.34 -18.16 37.08
N ALA A 6 69.33 -18.09 36.21
CA ALA A 6 69.07 -17.39 34.94
C ALA A 6 67.60 -17.66 34.48
N LEU A 7 67.24 -17.14 33.30
CA LEU A 7 66.18 -17.55 32.34
C LEU A 7 64.75 -17.03 32.65
N SER A 8 64.20 -16.01 31.99
CA SER A 8 63.76 -15.88 30.58
C SER A 8 62.91 -17.06 30.08
N HIS A 9 61.60 -16.88 29.93
CA HIS A 9 60.72 -17.39 28.85
C HIS A 9 59.37 -16.62 28.89
N PRO A 10 58.86 -16.11 27.76
CA PRO A 10 57.54 -15.49 27.67
C PRO A 10 56.44 -16.55 27.50
N LEU A 11 55.35 -16.41 28.26
CA LEU A 11 54.20 -17.29 28.17
C LEU A 11 53.35 -16.89 26.96
N ALA A 12 53.44 -17.67 25.89
CA ALA A 12 52.50 -17.64 24.78
C ALA A 12 51.18 -18.27 25.23
N LEU A 13 50.14 -17.47 25.42
CA LEU A 13 48.78 -17.95 25.64
C LEU A 13 48.03 -17.93 24.30
N LEU A 14 47.98 -19.10 23.68
CA LEU A 14 47.16 -19.44 22.53
C LEU A 14 45.77 -19.82 23.06
N LEU A 15 44.71 -19.07 22.72
CA LEU A 15 43.34 -19.49 23.04
C LEU A 15 42.36 -19.23 21.90
N LEU A 16 42.10 -20.34 21.21
CA LEU A 16 40.96 -20.77 20.41
C LEU A 16 40.04 -19.75 19.71
N LEU A 17 40.04 -19.91 18.38
CA LEU A 17 38.94 -19.63 17.47
C LEU A 17 37.59 -20.12 18.00
N GLY A 18 36.67 -19.18 18.25
CA GLY A 18 35.24 -19.44 18.29
C GLY A 18 34.60 -19.09 16.93
N LEU A 19 34.74 -19.97 15.95
CA LEU A 19 33.91 -19.93 14.74
C LEU A 19 32.50 -20.42 15.12
N SER A 20 31.60 -19.50 15.45
CA SER A 20 30.18 -19.84 15.53
C SER A 20 29.66 -20.03 14.11
N LEU A 21 29.51 -21.29 13.70
CA LEU A 21 28.68 -21.67 12.58
C LEU A 21 27.22 -21.36 12.97
N GLY A 22 26.75 -20.18 12.58
CA GLY A 22 25.32 -19.85 12.65
C GLY A 22 24.53 -20.79 11.74
N PRO A 23 23.29 -21.17 12.12
CA PRO A 23 22.48 -22.07 11.31
C PRO A 23 22.20 -21.46 9.93
N LEU A 24 22.54 -22.24 8.89
CA LEU A 24 22.05 -22.07 7.52
C LEU A 24 20.53 -22.06 7.55
N VAL A 25 19.92 -20.88 7.45
CA VAL A 25 18.49 -20.76 7.17
C VAL A 25 18.31 -21.05 5.68
N PRO A 26 17.56 -22.10 5.29
CA PRO A 26 17.26 -22.33 3.88
C PRO A 26 16.41 -21.17 3.34
N LEU A 27 16.94 -20.50 2.31
CA LEU A 27 16.18 -19.62 1.42
C LEU A 27 15.16 -20.48 0.66
N ALA A 28 13.98 -20.66 1.25
CA ALA A 28 12.81 -21.11 0.49
C ALA A 28 12.28 -19.92 -0.33
N PRO A 29 11.95 -20.10 -1.63
CA PRO A 29 11.22 -19.11 -2.39
C PRO A 29 9.75 -19.10 -1.92
N TRP A 30 9.34 -18.05 -1.22
CA TRP A 30 7.94 -17.86 -0.84
C TRP A 30 7.16 -17.43 -2.08
N GLY A 31 6.57 -18.41 -2.76
CA GLY A 31 5.42 -18.19 -3.61
C GLY A 31 4.21 -17.87 -2.74
N VAL A 32 3.58 -16.74 -3.01
CA VAL A 32 2.32 -16.33 -2.39
C VAL A 32 1.22 -17.22 -2.98
N ALA A 33 0.72 -18.19 -2.20
CA ALA A 33 -0.45 -18.96 -2.56
C ALA A 33 -1.67 -18.36 -1.84
N PHE A 34 -2.52 -17.68 -2.62
CA PHE A 34 -3.87 -17.34 -2.20
C PHE A 34 -4.70 -18.64 -2.25
N ALA A 35 -5.16 -19.12 -1.10
CA ALA A 35 -6.19 -20.15 -1.05
C ALA A 35 -7.56 -19.46 -1.06
N GLU A 36 -8.21 -19.48 -2.22
CA GLU A 36 -9.67 -19.39 -2.30
C GLU A 36 -10.26 -20.66 -1.70
N ASP A 37 -10.88 -20.57 -0.53
CA ASP A 37 -11.74 -21.63 -0.02
C ASP A 37 -13.21 -21.27 -0.28
N HIS A 38 -13.71 -21.75 -1.41
CA HIS A 38 -15.15 -21.88 -1.64
C HIS A 38 -15.63 -23.15 -0.96
N THR A 39 -16.07 -23.06 0.31
CA THR A 39 -16.88 -24.12 0.93
C THR A 39 -18.30 -23.64 1.23
N ASN A 40 -19.16 -23.99 0.27
CA ASN A 40 -20.60 -24.07 0.36
C ASN A 40 -20.99 -25.07 1.46
N LYS A 41 -21.71 -24.65 2.51
CA LYS A 41 -22.42 -25.57 3.42
C LYS A 41 -23.81 -25.06 3.75
N ASN A 42 -24.78 -25.77 3.17
CA ASN A 42 -26.19 -25.83 3.53
C ASN A 42 -26.40 -26.46 4.92
N GLY A 43 -27.52 -26.08 5.55
CA GLY A 43 -28.12 -26.73 6.72
C GLY A 43 -27.66 -26.11 8.04
N ASP A 44 -28.51 -25.69 8.97
CA ASP A 44 -29.71 -26.39 9.42
C ASP A 44 -30.76 -25.46 10.08
N LYS A 45 -31.99 -25.99 10.11
CA LYS A 45 -33.24 -25.41 10.64
C LYS A 45 -33.21 -25.04 12.12
N GLY A 46 -33.98 -24.01 12.47
CA GLY A 46 -34.46 -23.74 13.82
C GLY A 46 -35.72 -22.86 13.81
N ASP A 47 -36.87 -23.50 14.01
CA ASP A 47 -38.21 -22.92 14.09
C ASP A 47 -38.39 -21.99 15.31
N ASN A 48 -39.08 -20.84 15.16
CA ASN A 48 -40.39 -20.62 15.80
C ASN A 48 -41.01 -19.23 15.53
N LYS A 49 -42.22 -19.29 14.95
CA LYS A 49 -43.47 -18.58 15.32
C LYS A 49 -43.41 -17.15 15.90
N GLY A 50 -43.99 -16.23 15.13
CA GLY A 50 -44.63 -15.01 15.64
C GLY A 50 -45.70 -14.52 14.67
N LYS A 51 -46.97 -14.85 14.95
CA LYS A 51 -48.17 -14.39 14.22
C LYS A 51 -48.33 -12.87 14.33
N GLY A 52 -48.77 -12.23 13.26
CA GLY A 52 -49.32 -10.87 13.25
C GLY A 52 -50.05 -10.61 11.94
N ASP A 53 -51.34 -10.33 12.04
CA ASP A 53 -52.38 -10.47 11.02
C ASP A 53 -52.75 -9.10 10.40
N LYS A 54 -53.29 -9.15 9.17
CA LYS A 54 -54.28 -8.24 8.54
C LYS A 54 -53.93 -6.81 8.05
N GLY A 55 -54.47 -6.53 6.86
CA GLY A 55 -54.72 -5.19 6.30
C GLY A 55 -54.38 -5.13 4.80
N ASP A 56 -55.11 -5.78 3.90
CA ASP A 56 -56.37 -5.34 3.24
C ASP A 56 -56.17 -4.34 2.07
N LYS A 57 -57.07 -4.50 1.10
CA LYS A 57 -57.04 -4.14 -0.33
C LYS A 57 -56.89 -2.65 -0.67
N GLY A 58 -56.27 -2.41 -1.83
CA GLY A 58 -56.42 -1.19 -2.62
C GLY A 58 -56.34 -1.52 -4.11
N ASP A 59 -57.47 -1.36 -4.78
CA ASP A 59 -57.79 -1.77 -6.14
C ASP A 59 -57.62 -0.59 -7.13
N LYS A 60 -57.35 -0.90 -8.41
CA LYS A 60 -57.63 -0.12 -9.64
C LYS A 60 -56.94 1.22 -9.95
N GLY A 61 -56.38 1.27 -11.16
CA GLY A 61 -56.20 2.47 -11.97
C GLY A 61 -55.69 2.10 -13.37
N ASP A 62 -56.56 2.22 -14.36
CA ASP A 62 -56.47 1.72 -15.74
C ASP A 62 -56.47 2.91 -16.72
N LYS A 63 -55.98 2.71 -17.96
CA LYS A 63 -56.02 3.61 -19.16
C LYS A 63 -55.05 4.81 -19.15
N GLY A 64 -54.39 5.21 -20.24
CA GLY A 64 -54.44 4.84 -21.65
C GLY A 64 -53.94 6.03 -22.50
N GLY A 65 -53.34 5.77 -23.66
CA GLY A 65 -53.22 6.79 -24.72
C GLY A 65 -52.12 6.50 -25.75
N LYS A 66 -52.54 6.00 -26.91
CA LYS A 66 -51.85 6.15 -28.20
C LYS A 66 -51.84 7.62 -28.59
N ASP A 67 -50.87 8.03 -29.42
CA ASP A 67 -51.15 8.66 -30.71
C ASP A 67 -49.94 8.55 -31.66
N ASP A 68 -50.27 8.12 -32.87
CA ASP A 68 -49.44 8.06 -34.07
C ASP A 68 -49.33 9.45 -34.72
N SER A 69 -48.17 9.76 -35.34
CA SER A 69 -47.96 10.62 -36.53
C SER A 69 -46.44 10.65 -36.77
N GLY A 70 -45.84 10.23 -37.89
CA GLY A 70 -46.25 10.42 -39.28
C GLY A 70 -45.28 11.44 -39.92
N GLY A 71 -44.30 10.97 -40.70
CA GLY A 71 -43.34 11.85 -41.39
C GLY A 71 -42.22 11.09 -42.10
N ASN A 72 -42.53 10.51 -43.27
CA ASN A 72 -41.54 10.19 -44.30
C ASN A 72 -40.98 11.51 -44.86
N ASP A 73 -39.67 11.58 -45.11
CA ASP A 73 -39.16 12.00 -46.41
C ASP A 73 -37.75 11.46 -46.64
N LYS A 74 -37.61 10.83 -47.82
CA LYS A 74 -36.36 10.41 -48.43
C LYS A 74 -35.73 11.64 -49.07
N ASP A 75 -34.42 11.82 -48.93
CA ASP A 75 -33.61 12.41 -49.99
C ASP A 75 -32.18 11.87 -49.96
N ASN A 76 -31.80 11.27 -51.08
CA ASN A 76 -30.44 10.89 -51.42
C ASN A 76 -29.69 12.12 -51.91
N ASN A 77 -28.48 12.40 -51.40
CA ASN A 77 -27.47 13.05 -52.22
C ASN A 77 -26.05 12.64 -51.82
N ALA A 78 -25.36 12.00 -52.75
CA ALA A 78 -23.94 11.74 -52.70
C ALA A 78 -23.21 12.97 -53.26
N ASN A 79 -22.31 13.61 -52.49
CA ASN A 79 -21.09 14.15 -53.10
C ASN A 79 -19.96 14.42 -52.10
N ARG A 80 -18.76 14.26 -52.65
CA ARG A 80 -17.42 14.27 -52.09
C ARG A 80 -17.05 15.58 -51.41
N GLY A 81 -16.32 15.45 -50.30
CA GLY A 81 -15.52 16.53 -49.71
C GLY A 81 -14.50 15.94 -48.76
N GLY A 82 -13.26 15.77 -49.24
CA GLY A 82 -12.13 15.35 -48.42
C GLY A 82 -11.86 16.38 -47.33
N GLY A 83 -12.39 16.12 -46.14
CA GLY A 83 -11.93 16.72 -44.90
C GLY A 83 -10.93 15.77 -44.29
N ASN A 84 -9.65 16.06 -44.47
CA ASN A 84 -8.57 15.49 -43.67
C ASN A 84 -8.97 15.63 -42.20
N PRO A 85 -9.24 14.55 -41.42
CA PRO A 85 -9.27 14.70 -39.98
C PRO A 85 -7.82 14.91 -39.60
N GLN A 86 -7.41 16.17 -39.59
CA GLN A 86 -6.25 16.63 -38.85
C GLN A 86 -6.61 16.43 -37.37
N GLY A 87 -6.66 15.16 -36.98
CA GLY A 87 -6.86 14.73 -35.62
C GLY A 87 -5.75 15.39 -34.84
N SER A 88 -6.15 16.26 -33.93
CA SER A 88 -5.28 16.78 -32.90
C SER A 88 -4.40 15.63 -32.39
N ASN A 89 -3.09 15.85 -32.31
CA ASN A 89 -2.12 14.98 -31.62
C ASN A 89 -2.40 14.90 -30.11
N ASN A 90 -3.67 14.77 -29.72
CA ASN A 90 -4.11 14.40 -28.41
C ASN A 90 -4.10 12.87 -28.39
N GLN A 91 -2.90 12.29 -28.33
CA GLN A 91 -2.74 10.89 -27.94
C GLN A 91 -3.51 10.75 -26.63
N GLU A 92 -4.66 10.10 -26.73
CA GLU A 92 -5.74 10.10 -25.75
C GLU A 92 -5.18 9.77 -24.36
N ARG A 93 -5.03 10.78 -23.50
CA ARG A 93 -4.71 10.55 -22.09
C ARG A 93 -5.87 9.76 -21.50
N ARG A 94 -5.59 8.54 -21.06
CA ARG A 94 -6.59 7.64 -20.49
C ARG A 94 -6.39 7.58 -18.98
N SER A 95 -7.51 7.58 -18.26
CA SER A 95 -7.53 7.22 -16.85
C SER A 95 -7.54 5.70 -16.72
N TYR A 96 -6.68 5.19 -15.86
CA TYR A 96 -6.52 3.78 -15.55
C TYR A 96 -6.67 3.58 -14.04
N TYR A 97 -7.67 2.80 -13.65
CA TYR A 97 -7.95 2.48 -12.25
C TYR A 97 -7.69 1.00 -12.03
N ALA A 98 -6.84 0.67 -11.07
CA ALA A 98 -6.55 -0.73 -10.76
C ALA A 98 -6.00 -0.93 -9.35
N GLN A 99 -6.15 -2.17 -8.86
CA GLN A 99 -5.53 -2.61 -7.63
C GLN A 99 -4.10 -3.08 -7.89
N VAL A 100 -3.18 -2.68 -7.00
CA VAL A 100 -1.80 -3.13 -7.00
C VAL A 100 -1.75 -4.58 -6.53
N THR A 101 -1.17 -5.44 -7.35
CA THR A 101 -0.97 -6.86 -7.04
C THR A 101 0.46 -7.14 -6.61
N VAL A 102 1.44 -6.42 -7.18
CA VAL A 102 2.87 -6.57 -6.85
C VAL A 102 3.53 -5.20 -6.76
N ASN A 103 4.32 -5.00 -5.71
CA ASN A 103 5.37 -3.99 -5.67
C ASN A 103 6.61 -4.57 -4.99
N ASP A 104 7.68 -4.79 -5.75
CA ASP A 104 8.96 -5.32 -5.26
C ASP A 104 10.03 -4.23 -5.05
N GLY A 105 9.65 -2.96 -5.16
CA GLY A 105 10.54 -1.80 -5.10
C GLY A 105 11.23 -1.47 -6.43
N LYS A 106 11.12 -2.33 -7.45
CA LYS A 106 11.65 -2.13 -8.80
C LYS A 106 10.55 -2.06 -9.86
N GLN A 107 9.47 -2.80 -9.66
CA GLN A 107 8.35 -2.95 -10.58
C GLN A 107 7.04 -2.94 -9.80
N VAL A 108 6.04 -2.31 -10.41
CA VAL A 108 4.67 -2.31 -9.92
C VAL A 108 3.77 -2.95 -10.95
N TYR A 109 2.95 -3.89 -10.50
CA TYR A 109 1.94 -4.56 -11.32
C TYR A 109 0.55 -4.36 -10.76
N THR A 110 -0.39 -4.25 -11.69
CA THR A 110 -1.83 -4.18 -11.45
C THR A 110 -2.49 -5.31 -12.25
N GLY A 111 -2.54 -6.50 -11.66
CA GLY A 111 -2.86 -7.73 -12.38
C GLY A 111 -1.72 -8.13 -13.32
N SER A 112 -2.02 -8.26 -14.62
CA SER A 112 -1.03 -8.59 -15.66
C SER A 112 -0.36 -7.35 -16.29
N THR A 113 -0.79 -6.15 -15.91
CA THR A 113 -0.26 -4.89 -16.46
C THR A 113 0.90 -4.38 -15.63
N ARG A 114 2.01 -4.03 -16.28
CA ARG A 114 3.12 -3.32 -15.63
C ARG A 114 2.85 -1.83 -15.65
N LEU A 115 2.96 -1.18 -14.50
CA LEU A 115 2.81 0.27 -14.36
C LEU A 115 4.19 0.94 -14.30
N LEU A 116 4.42 1.92 -15.16
CA LEU A 116 5.64 2.74 -15.17
C LEU A 116 5.27 4.22 -14.94
N SER A 117 5.95 4.87 -14.01
CA SER A 117 5.80 6.31 -13.74
C SER A 117 7.02 6.81 -12.98
N ASP A 118 7.31 8.10 -13.12
CA ASP A 118 8.26 8.81 -12.26
C ASP A 118 7.60 9.35 -10.98
N SER A 119 6.29 9.19 -10.84
CA SER A 119 5.55 9.61 -9.64
C SER A 119 6.11 8.94 -8.38
N PRO A 120 6.41 9.71 -7.32
CA PRO A 120 6.93 9.15 -6.08
C PRO A 120 5.89 8.28 -5.36
N TRP A 121 4.60 8.45 -5.67
CA TRP A 121 3.53 7.57 -5.20
C TRP A 121 3.74 6.12 -5.61
N LEU A 122 4.26 5.88 -6.82
CA LEU A 122 4.46 4.53 -7.33
C LEU A 122 5.50 3.74 -6.52
N ARG A 123 6.43 4.43 -5.84
CA ARG A 123 7.39 3.77 -4.94
C ARG A 123 6.78 3.39 -3.59
N LEU A 124 5.67 4.02 -3.23
CA LEU A 124 5.01 3.87 -1.94
C LEU A 124 3.72 3.05 -2.01
N VAL A 125 3.27 2.59 -3.18
CA VAL A 125 2.10 1.71 -3.24
C VAL A 125 2.42 0.34 -2.65
N ALA A 126 1.46 -0.28 -1.98
CA ALA A 126 1.57 -1.65 -1.51
C ALA A 126 0.55 -2.55 -2.24
N PRO A 127 0.79 -3.87 -2.32
CA PRO A 127 -0.25 -4.81 -2.71
C PRO A 127 -1.54 -4.58 -1.93
N GLY A 128 -2.68 -4.62 -2.62
CA GLY A 128 -4.00 -4.34 -2.07
C GLY A 128 -4.46 -2.88 -2.21
N MET A 129 -3.54 -1.92 -2.38
CA MET A 129 -3.90 -0.52 -2.63
C MET A 129 -4.52 -0.33 -4.01
N TRP A 130 -5.44 0.61 -4.13
CA TRP A 130 -6.01 1.04 -5.40
C TRP A 130 -5.39 2.35 -5.84
N LEU A 131 -5.05 2.43 -7.12
CA LEU A 131 -4.53 3.63 -7.75
C LEU A 131 -5.40 4.08 -8.92
N GLU A 132 -5.33 5.37 -9.17
CA GLU A 132 -5.75 6.04 -10.39
C GLU A 132 -4.49 6.56 -11.08
N ALA A 133 -4.33 6.24 -12.34
CA ALA A 133 -3.22 6.70 -13.15
C ALA A 133 -3.74 7.35 -14.44
N SER A 134 -3.18 8.50 -14.81
CA SER A 134 -3.45 9.12 -16.12
C SER A 134 -2.23 8.99 -17.01
N GLY A 135 -2.41 8.51 -18.23
CA GLY A 135 -1.29 8.27 -19.14
C GLY A 135 -1.70 7.51 -20.40
N ARG A 136 -0.80 6.65 -20.88
CA ARG A 136 -0.95 5.96 -22.17
C ARG A 136 -0.52 4.50 -22.11
N TRP A 137 -1.10 3.69 -22.98
CA TRP A 137 -0.75 2.29 -23.16
C TRP A 137 0.41 2.12 -24.15
N GLU A 138 1.39 1.30 -23.77
CA GLU A 138 2.52 0.86 -24.58
C GLU A 138 2.54 -0.68 -24.56
N GLY A 139 1.67 -1.30 -25.36
CA GLY A 139 1.45 -2.76 -25.33
C GLY A 139 0.80 -3.20 -24.01
N ASN A 140 1.49 -4.06 -23.25
CA ASN A 140 1.06 -4.53 -21.93
C ASN A 140 1.58 -3.66 -20.76
N VAL A 141 2.18 -2.51 -21.07
CA VAL A 141 2.69 -1.56 -20.09
C VAL A 141 1.81 -0.32 -20.11
N PHE A 142 1.39 0.14 -18.95
CA PHE A 142 0.78 1.46 -18.80
C PHE A 142 1.85 2.45 -18.33
N ARG A 143 2.12 3.47 -19.14
CA ARG A 143 3.02 4.58 -18.78
C ARG A 143 2.17 5.73 -18.25
N ALA A 144 2.24 5.94 -16.95
CA ALA A 144 1.48 6.96 -16.23
C ALA A 144 2.29 8.24 -16.06
N ASP A 145 1.70 9.36 -16.48
CA ASP A 145 2.21 10.70 -16.24
C ASP A 145 1.84 11.17 -14.82
N GLU A 146 0.65 10.79 -14.35
CA GLU A 146 0.14 11.11 -13.02
C GLU A 146 -0.36 9.83 -12.35
N VAL A 147 -0.09 9.71 -11.05
CA VAL A 147 -0.53 8.57 -10.22
C VAL A 147 -1.05 9.12 -8.91
N ARG A 148 -2.22 8.61 -8.49
CA ARG A 148 -2.85 8.90 -7.20
C ARG A 148 -3.27 7.59 -6.54
N ILE A 149 -3.15 7.55 -5.22
CA ILE A 149 -3.66 6.44 -4.42
C ILE A 149 -5.09 6.81 -4.03
N VAL A 150 -6.05 5.97 -4.41
CA VAL A 150 -7.49 6.19 -4.17
C VAL A 150 -8.05 5.33 -3.04
N SER A 151 -7.39 4.21 -2.73
CA SER A 151 -7.72 3.38 -1.57
C SER A 151 -6.47 2.70 -0.99
N PRO A 152 -6.31 2.64 0.34
CA PRO A 152 -7.22 3.19 1.37
C PRO A 152 -7.22 4.73 1.38
N LYS A 153 -8.27 5.34 1.95
CA LYS A 153 -8.41 6.81 2.04
C LYS A 153 -7.36 7.43 2.97
N ALA A 154 -7.05 6.75 4.07
CA ALA A 154 -6.08 7.17 5.07
C ALA A 154 -5.04 6.06 5.25
N TRP A 155 -3.78 6.41 5.01
CA TRP A 155 -2.67 5.50 5.20
C TRP A 155 -1.39 6.24 5.52
N ALA A 156 -0.42 5.49 6.02
CA ALA A 156 0.93 5.94 6.25
C ALA A 156 1.93 4.88 5.82
N PHE A 157 3.11 5.32 5.40
CA PHE A 157 4.27 4.49 5.13
C PHE A 157 5.36 4.79 6.15
N TYR A 158 5.94 3.74 6.72
CA TYR A 158 7.08 3.79 7.61
C TYR A 158 8.17 2.87 7.09
N ARG A 159 9.41 3.37 7.03
CA ARG A 159 10.61 2.57 6.78
C ARG A 159 11.64 2.85 7.85
N GLY A 160 12.17 1.81 8.49
CA GLY A 160 13.22 1.93 9.50
C GLY A 160 13.19 0.79 10.52
N PRO A 161 13.81 0.96 11.70
CA PRO A 161 13.76 -0.03 12.78
C PRO A 161 12.32 -0.29 13.22
N VAL A 162 11.95 -1.53 13.55
CA VAL A 162 10.57 -1.82 14.01
C VAL A 162 10.33 -1.45 15.48
N THR A 163 11.40 -1.36 16.27
CA THR A 163 11.36 -1.14 17.74
C THR A 163 10.47 0.04 18.19
N PRO A 164 10.49 1.21 17.51
CA PRO A 164 9.60 2.33 17.89
C PRO A 164 8.12 2.01 17.74
N LEU A 165 7.75 1.11 16.82
CA LEU A 165 6.38 0.72 16.53
C LEU A 165 5.88 -0.40 17.45
N LEU A 166 6.78 -1.27 17.93
CA LEU A 166 6.42 -2.36 18.86
C LEU A 166 5.79 -1.86 20.17
N ARG A 167 6.11 -0.63 20.59
CA ARG A 167 5.52 0.01 21.78
C ARG A 167 4.01 0.24 21.67
N TRP A 168 3.48 0.20 20.44
CA TRP A 168 2.10 0.54 20.12
C TRP A 168 1.28 -0.66 19.64
N GLN A 169 1.90 -1.84 19.52
CA GLN A 169 1.18 -3.06 19.16
C GLN A 169 0.74 -3.81 20.42
N ASN A 170 -0.58 -3.90 20.60
CA ASN A 170 -1.20 -4.81 21.58
C ASN A 170 -1.21 -6.28 21.10
N SER A 171 -0.77 -6.54 19.86
CA SER A 171 -0.69 -7.86 19.22
C SER A 171 0.71 -8.02 18.63
N ILE A 172 1.50 -8.91 19.22
CA ILE A 172 2.95 -9.08 18.97
C ILE A 172 3.27 -9.72 17.59
N SER A 173 2.28 -10.03 16.75
CA SER A 173 2.48 -11.19 15.86
C SER A 173 3.27 -10.96 14.56
N PRO A 174 3.09 -9.88 13.75
CA PRO A 174 3.73 -9.83 12.43
C PRO A 174 5.09 -9.10 12.39
N LEU A 175 5.38 -8.21 13.34
CA LEU A 175 6.61 -7.40 13.32
C LEU A 175 7.81 -8.08 14.02
N ALA A 176 7.56 -9.05 14.89
CA ALA A 176 8.57 -9.71 15.72
C ALA A 176 9.80 -10.27 14.95
N PRO A 177 9.68 -10.85 13.74
CA PRO A 177 10.85 -11.38 13.04
C PRO A 177 11.70 -10.30 12.34
N TYR A 178 11.23 -9.06 12.25
CA TYR A 178 11.92 -7.99 11.52
C TYR A 178 12.70 -7.09 12.48
N GLN A 179 13.95 -6.77 12.15
CA GLN A 179 14.68 -5.70 12.82
C GLN A 179 14.41 -4.35 12.15
N TYR A 180 14.39 -4.35 10.80
CA TYR A 180 14.09 -3.22 9.95
C TYR A 180 13.03 -3.61 8.93
N ALA A 181 12.05 -2.75 8.73
CA ALA A 181 10.92 -3.04 7.86
C ALA A 181 10.42 -1.80 7.12
N GLU A 182 9.75 -2.06 6.02
CA GLU A 182 8.83 -1.16 5.34
C GLU A 182 7.41 -1.59 5.69
N ILE A 183 6.62 -0.66 6.20
CA ILE A 183 5.34 -0.91 6.84
C ILE A 183 4.34 0.08 6.27
N TRP A 184 3.21 -0.44 5.81
CA TRP A 184 2.07 0.35 5.39
C TRP A 184 0.98 0.21 6.44
N LEU A 185 0.57 1.33 7.00
CA LEU A 185 -0.47 1.42 8.00
C LEU A 185 -1.73 2.01 7.38
N GLN A 186 -2.89 1.55 7.84
CA GLN A 186 -4.19 2.09 7.48
C GLN A 186 -4.98 2.48 8.72
N ASP A 187 -5.93 3.39 8.53
CA ASP A 187 -6.83 3.83 9.60
C ASP A 187 -8.02 2.87 9.75
N ASP A 188 -7.72 1.61 10.07
CA ASP A 188 -8.72 0.60 10.45
C ASP A 188 -8.47 0.19 11.91
N PRO A 189 -9.47 0.35 12.81
CA PRO A 189 -9.31 0.02 14.22
C PRO A 189 -9.11 -1.48 14.49
N ASN A 190 -9.55 -2.34 13.58
CA ASN A 190 -9.44 -3.80 13.70
C ASN A 190 -8.16 -4.33 13.03
N ASP A 191 -7.72 -3.69 11.93
CA ASP A 191 -6.54 -4.11 11.18
C ASP A 191 -5.71 -2.93 10.63
N ARG A 192 -4.85 -2.37 11.48
CA ARG A 192 -3.99 -1.24 11.11
C ARG A 192 -2.88 -1.60 10.12
N LEU A 193 -2.54 -2.87 9.94
CA LEU A 193 -1.39 -3.27 9.12
C LEU A 193 -1.87 -3.64 7.70
N LEU A 194 -1.65 -2.76 6.74
CA LEU A 194 -2.01 -3.02 5.35
C LEU A 194 -0.99 -3.92 4.64
N ALA A 195 0.30 -3.63 4.82
CA ALA A 195 1.37 -4.42 4.22
C ALA A 195 2.66 -4.32 5.03
N LEU A 196 3.52 -5.33 4.89
CA LEU A 196 4.79 -5.45 5.58
C LEU A 196 5.83 -6.07 4.65
N ARG A 197 7.05 -5.50 4.64
CA ARG A 197 8.20 -6.01 3.90
C ARG A 197 9.48 -5.81 4.71
N ALA A 198 10.44 -6.72 4.57
CA ALA A 198 11.79 -6.51 5.11
C ALA A 198 12.43 -5.28 4.43
N SER A 199 13.01 -4.38 5.23
CA SER A 199 13.78 -3.28 4.68
C SER A 199 15.18 -3.78 4.28
N PRO A 200 15.67 -3.48 3.07
CA PRO A 200 17.07 -3.74 2.72
C PRO A 200 18.04 -2.80 3.45
N GLU A 201 17.55 -1.67 3.94
CA GLU A 201 18.33 -0.71 4.72
C GLU A 201 18.33 -1.14 6.19
N THR A 202 19.53 -1.27 6.76
CA THR A 202 19.78 -1.69 8.16
C THR A 202 20.37 -0.58 9.02
N ASN A 203 20.14 0.67 8.64
CA ASN A 203 20.55 1.85 9.41
C ASN A 203 19.40 2.32 10.32
N ASN A 204 19.72 3.12 11.33
CA ASN A 204 18.73 3.68 12.24
C ASN A 204 17.89 4.81 11.61
N GLN A 205 18.01 5.07 10.31
CA GLN A 205 17.24 6.12 9.66
C GLN A 205 15.80 5.68 9.48
N ILE A 206 14.91 6.64 9.70
CA ILE A 206 13.47 6.49 9.57
C ILE A 206 13.01 7.39 8.44
N ARG A 207 12.24 6.82 7.53
CA ARG A 207 11.46 7.57 6.54
C ARG A 207 9.98 7.31 6.81
N LEU A 208 9.22 8.39 6.92
CA LEU A 208 7.79 8.33 7.17
C LEU A 208 7.06 9.20 6.16
N VAL A 209 5.97 8.69 5.58
CA VAL A 209 5.05 9.45 4.73
C VAL A 209 3.64 9.25 5.24
N ALA A 210 2.94 10.33 5.55
CA ALA A 210 1.57 10.29 6.07
C ALA A 210 0.81 11.58 5.73
N TYR A 211 -0.52 11.48 5.70
CA TYR A 211 -1.38 12.64 5.49
C TYR A 211 -1.59 13.41 6.80
N PHE A 212 -1.31 14.71 6.80
CA PHE A 212 -1.60 15.61 7.90
C PHE A 212 -2.95 16.30 7.68
N ASP A 213 -3.88 16.17 8.62
CA ASP A 213 -5.22 16.78 8.53
C ASP A 213 -5.29 18.21 9.09
N GLY A 214 -4.17 18.75 9.59
CA GLY A 214 -4.10 20.02 10.32
C GLY A 214 -3.99 19.86 11.84
N LYS A 215 -4.19 18.65 12.36
CA LYS A 215 -4.11 18.31 13.80
C LYS A 215 -3.26 17.08 14.06
N THR A 216 -3.40 16.04 13.24
CA THR A 216 -2.78 14.73 13.42
C THR A 216 -2.32 14.16 12.09
N LEU A 217 -1.38 13.21 12.17
CA LEU A 217 -0.97 12.39 11.02
C LEU A 217 -1.85 11.14 10.97
N ALA A 218 -2.52 10.93 9.85
CA ALA A 218 -3.46 9.84 9.65
C ALA A 218 -2.78 8.46 9.70
N ALA A 219 -3.53 7.44 10.12
CA ALA A 219 -3.10 6.03 10.21
C ALA A 219 -1.86 5.75 11.10
N LEU A 220 -1.35 6.74 11.84
CA LEU A 220 -0.23 6.56 12.75
C LEU A 220 -0.67 6.32 14.19
N PRO A 221 0.09 5.52 14.97
CA PRO A 221 -0.08 5.46 16.41
C PRO A 221 0.13 6.85 17.04
N PRO A 222 -0.70 7.22 18.05
CA PRO A 222 -0.46 8.44 18.82
C PRO A 222 0.94 8.45 19.42
N GLY A 223 1.61 9.61 19.44
CA GLY A 223 2.91 9.77 20.09
C GLY A 223 4.13 9.21 19.35
N LEU A 224 3.96 8.53 18.21
CA LEU A 224 5.08 8.14 17.35
C LEU A 224 5.82 9.37 16.79
N VAL A 225 5.05 10.40 16.45
CA VAL A 225 5.54 11.62 15.80
C VAL A 225 5.00 12.81 16.58
N PRO A 226 5.82 13.84 16.86
CA PRO A 226 5.30 15.11 17.36
C PRO A 226 4.37 15.75 16.33
N VAL A 227 3.33 16.45 16.78
CA VAL A 227 2.38 17.12 15.87
C VAL A 227 3.13 18.15 15.02
N PRO A 228 3.08 18.05 13.67
CA PRO A 228 3.64 19.05 12.78
C PRO A 228 3.08 20.45 13.06
N THR A 229 3.93 21.47 13.10
CA THR A 229 3.52 22.87 13.27
C THR A 229 3.84 23.68 12.02
N GLY A 230 2.98 24.63 11.65
CA GLY A 230 3.18 25.51 10.50
C GLY A 230 2.86 24.89 9.12
N PHE A 231 2.32 23.68 9.06
CA PHE A 231 1.91 23.03 7.82
C PHE A 231 0.39 23.15 7.58
N LYS A 232 0.02 23.30 6.31
CA LYS A 232 -1.38 23.12 5.88
C LYS A 232 -1.71 21.63 5.78
N PRO A 233 -3.00 21.25 5.79
CA PRO A 233 -3.38 19.87 5.51
C PRO A 233 -2.80 19.38 4.18
N GLY A 234 -2.28 18.15 4.16
CA GLY A 234 -1.59 17.59 3.01
C GLY A 234 -0.64 16.44 3.37
N TRP A 235 -0.07 15.80 2.35
CA TRP A 235 0.92 14.75 2.53
C TRP A 235 2.26 15.33 2.97
N LEU A 236 2.87 14.71 3.98
CA LEU A 236 4.16 15.11 4.51
C LEU A 236 5.13 13.92 4.46
N GLU A 237 6.39 14.22 4.13
CA GLU A 237 7.52 13.31 4.28
C GLU A 237 8.38 13.76 5.46
N MET A 238 8.71 12.81 6.32
CA MET A 238 9.54 13.02 7.50
C MET A 238 10.74 12.09 7.47
N LEU A 239 11.89 12.63 7.84
CA LEU A 239 13.11 11.87 8.04
C LEU A 239 13.58 12.04 9.48
N GLY A 240 13.94 10.93 10.10
CA GLY A 240 14.42 10.90 11.47
C GLY A 240 15.42 9.79 11.70
N GLU A 241 15.91 9.68 12.92
CA GLU A 241 16.84 8.65 13.33
C GLU A 241 16.41 8.07 14.69
N TRP A 242 16.49 6.75 14.82
CA TRP A 242 16.27 6.05 16.08
C TRP A 242 17.56 5.97 16.89
N ASN A 243 17.58 6.58 18.08
CA ASN A 243 18.75 6.55 18.97
C ASN A 243 18.72 5.41 20.01
N GLY A 244 17.78 4.46 19.90
CA GLY A 244 17.54 3.41 20.89
C GLY A 244 16.45 3.72 21.92
N GLN A 245 16.05 4.99 22.08
CA GLN A 245 15.04 5.42 23.04
C GLN A 245 13.90 6.23 22.42
N THR A 246 14.25 7.18 21.55
CA THR A 246 13.34 8.13 20.90
C THR A 246 13.71 8.31 19.44
N ILE A 247 12.76 8.80 18.64
CA ILE A 247 13.03 9.22 17.26
C ILE A 247 13.43 10.69 17.27
N ALA A 248 14.63 10.99 16.75
CA ALA A 248 15.09 12.34 16.49
C ALA A 248 14.74 12.72 15.04
N TRP A 249 13.71 13.54 14.85
CA TRP A 249 13.30 14.03 13.53
C TRP A 249 14.17 15.20 13.09
N TYR A 250 14.73 15.14 11.88
CA TYR A 250 15.62 16.18 11.34
C TYR A 250 15.14 16.76 10.01
N SER A 251 14.13 16.15 9.38
CA SER A 251 13.51 16.70 8.17
C SER A 251 12.01 16.49 8.19
N LEU A 252 11.28 17.52 7.78
CA LEU A 252 9.84 17.51 7.58
C LEU A 252 9.53 18.42 6.41
N LYS A 253 8.91 17.89 5.35
CA LYS A 253 8.58 18.64 4.14
C LYS A 253 7.28 18.14 3.51
N PRO A 254 6.62 18.94 2.66
CA PRO A 254 5.50 18.47 1.86
C PRO A 254 5.92 17.32 0.95
N PHE A 255 5.03 16.36 0.77
CA PHE A 255 5.15 15.25 -0.17
C PHE A 255 4.10 15.41 -1.29
N PRO A 256 4.41 15.04 -2.55
CA PRO A 256 3.72 15.54 -3.75
C PRO A 256 2.23 15.27 -3.86
#